data_AF-A0AA43T972-F1
#
_entry.id   AF-A0AA43T972-F1
#
_cell.length_a   1.000
_cell.length_b   1.000
_cell.length_c   1.000
_cell.angle_alpha   90.00
_cell.angle_beta   90.00
_cell.angle_gamma   90.00
#
_symmetry.space_group_name_H-M   'P 1'
#
loop_
_entity.id
_entity.type
_entity.pdbx_description
1 polymer ?
#
loop_
_entity_poly.entity_id
_entity_poly.type
_entity_poly.pdbx_seq_one_letter_code
_entity_poly.pdbx_strand_id
1 'polypeptide(L)'
;MRIPFIQKKDFEIISLLNKNTNWVARLNKVGIFLLFTLLVINISAFSSWESNLVLLVPIMSMVVGIWGYYVFKKIKFWLKDKFFYRDILIRFLYDNGLYKEGYSEWEERQSNGTYKTRKVKKVTASAEFTYKVLEDRIIVYSIKNGDNYTSKMMNLDVELSALFGNPLYEKIDKPSFCAYHFLTVKPERLVIKSTNGLERNPTQIINLGFGIKYDPAKSPHILVAGGTGSGKSIFIETLIIQFLQVGDVGDDIPEVYICDPKNSDLSQLSHYFDETHVSSSLNGIAKICRLVAEEMEARYEFMQENFKYGSSYVDHDLLPVWLVFDEMGAFQANGTDKNSKAIVNEVMDYIRQIILKGRQAGVFILVSSQQMSANTLNTDLRDNLGLRVALGANSQEGYKMVFGSASPTPQPIEEKGAGFLYLQGSGKETAQYYEAPWVDREKYNFIEEITKYTSVS
;
A
#
# COMPACT_ATOMS: atom_id res chain seq x y z
N MET A 1 -2.68 -6.03 -14.45
CA MET A 1 -2.79 -7.51 -14.28
C MET A 1 -4.20 -7.80 -13.75
N ARG A 2 -5.10 -8.39 -14.55
CA ARG A 2 -6.45 -8.76 -14.08
C ARG A 2 -6.28 -9.88 -13.06
N ILE A 3 -6.49 -9.59 -11.77
CA ILE A 3 -6.55 -10.64 -10.74
C ILE A 3 -7.78 -11.49 -11.08
N PRO A 4 -7.62 -12.77 -11.48
CA PRO A 4 -8.75 -13.62 -11.87
C PRO A 4 -9.75 -13.70 -10.70
N PHE A 5 -11.03 -13.91 -11.02
CA PHE A 5 -12.02 -14.30 -10.02
C PHE A 5 -11.49 -15.57 -9.34
N ILE A 6 -11.12 -15.47 -8.06
CA ILE A 6 -10.66 -16.61 -7.28
C ILE A 6 -11.75 -17.67 -7.34
N GLN A 7 -11.51 -18.77 -8.04
CA GLN A 7 -12.37 -19.93 -7.95
C GLN A 7 -12.01 -20.64 -6.64
N LYS A 8 -13.02 -20.90 -5.79
CA LYS A 8 -12.83 -21.57 -4.48
C LYS A 8 -12.06 -22.91 -4.56
N LYS A 9 -11.88 -23.48 -5.75
CA LYS A 9 -11.16 -24.73 -6.02
C LYS A 9 -9.64 -24.60 -6.04
N ASP A 10 -9.11 -23.40 -6.23
CA ASP A 10 -7.66 -23.19 -6.43
C ASP A 10 -6.88 -23.01 -5.12
N PHE A 11 -7.57 -22.91 -3.98
CA PHE A 11 -6.98 -22.58 -2.70
C PHE A 11 -7.51 -23.47 -1.56
N GLU A 12 -6.65 -23.75 -0.57
CA GLU A 12 -7.08 -24.42 0.66
C GLU A 12 -7.98 -23.48 1.47
N ILE A 13 -9.22 -23.89 1.71
CA ILE A 13 -10.16 -23.15 2.56
C ILE A 13 -9.90 -23.50 4.02
N ILE A 14 -9.62 -22.47 4.80
CA ILE A 14 -9.42 -22.54 6.25
C ILE A 14 -10.77 -22.22 6.91
N SER A 15 -11.33 -23.24 7.56
CA SER A 15 -12.61 -23.17 8.25
C SER A 15 -12.64 -24.20 9.38
N LEU A 16 -13.32 -23.88 10.48
CA LEU A 16 -13.50 -24.81 11.60
C LEU A 16 -14.41 -25.99 11.24
N LEU A 17 -15.13 -25.93 10.12
CA LEU A 17 -15.92 -27.05 9.61
C LEU A 17 -15.06 -28.15 8.98
N ASN A 18 -13.82 -27.83 8.56
CA ASN A 18 -12.93 -28.81 7.96
C ASN A 18 -12.37 -29.76 9.02
N LYS A 19 -12.77 -31.05 8.97
CA LYS A 19 -12.32 -32.09 9.91
C LYS A 19 -10.84 -32.48 9.80
N ASN A 20 -10.10 -31.89 8.85
CA ASN A 20 -8.71 -32.24 8.55
C ASN A 20 -7.68 -31.35 9.27
N THR A 21 -8.09 -30.64 10.33
CA THR A 21 -7.29 -29.59 10.98
C THR A 21 -6.10 -30.10 11.77
N ASN A 22 -6.22 -31.25 12.45
CA ASN A 22 -5.25 -31.66 13.48
C ASN A 22 -4.23 -32.71 13.02
N TRP A 23 -3.36 -32.33 12.07
CA TRP A 23 -2.33 -33.20 11.49
C TRP A 23 -1.25 -33.61 12.53
N VAL A 24 -0.94 -32.75 13.50
CA VAL A 24 -0.01 -33.02 14.59
C VAL A 24 -0.46 -34.22 15.42
N ALA A 25 -1.75 -34.27 15.76
CA ALA A 25 -2.32 -35.39 16.50
C ALA A 25 -2.23 -36.72 15.71
N ARG A 26 -2.40 -36.67 14.38
CA ARG A 26 -2.30 -37.87 13.52
C ARG A 26 -0.86 -38.35 13.41
N LEU A 27 0.11 -37.46 13.21
CA LEU A 27 1.52 -37.82 13.21
C LEU A 27 1.97 -38.41 14.53
N ASN A 28 1.55 -37.83 15.66
CA ASN A 28 1.90 -38.38 16.97
C ASN A 28 1.35 -39.82 17.12
N LYS A 29 0.11 -40.10 16.64
CA LYS A 29 -0.43 -41.47 16.60
C LYS A 29 0.39 -42.41 15.73
N VAL A 30 0.84 -41.95 14.55
CA VAL A 30 1.72 -42.74 13.66
C VAL A 30 3.07 -43.01 14.32
N GLY A 31 3.67 -42.01 14.98
CA GLY A 31 4.92 -42.18 15.72
C GLY A 31 4.79 -43.18 16.88
N ILE A 32 3.71 -43.10 17.66
CA ILE A 32 3.40 -44.08 18.73
C ILE A 32 3.22 -45.48 18.14
N PHE A 33 2.51 -45.60 17.02
CA PHE A 33 2.33 -46.88 16.33
C PHE A 33 3.65 -47.49 15.87
N LEU A 34 4.55 -46.69 15.28
CA LEU A 34 5.88 -47.15 14.86
C LEU A 34 6.72 -47.64 16.05
N LEU A 35 6.72 -46.90 17.17
CA LEU A 35 7.40 -47.33 18.39
C LEU A 35 6.83 -48.64 18.95
N PHE A 36 5.50 -48.80 18.91
CA PHE A 36 4.85 -50.04 19.32
C PHE A 36 5.23 -51.22 18.41
N THR A 37 5.28 -51.03 17.09
CA THR A 37 5.72 -52.09 16.17
C THR A 37 7.17 -52.52 16.40
N LEU A 38 8.07 -51.56 16.66
CA LEU A 38 9.47 -51.86 17.02
C LEU A 38 9.56 -52.64 18.34
N LEU A 39 8.72 -52.32 19.32
CA LEU A 39 8.64 -53.07 20.58
C LEU A 39 8.20 -54.52 20.35
N VAL A 40 7.15 -54.74 19.54
CA VAL A 40 6.65 -56.09 19.21
C VAL A 40 7.72 -56.92 18.49
N ILE A 41 8.45 -56.33 17.54
CA ILE A 41 9.56 -57.01 16.83
C ILE A 41 10.68 -57.43 17.80
N ASN A 42 11.01 -56.60 18.78
CA ASN A 42 12.02 -56.94 19.78
C ASN A 42 11.53 -58.09 20.70
N ILE A 43 10.27 -58.07 21.12
CA ILE A 43 9.68 -59.13 21.96
C ILE A 43 9.63 -60.46 21.19
N SER A 44 9.23 -60.44 19.91
CA SER A 44 9.17 -61.65 19.10
C SER A 44 10.56 -62.23 18.83
N ALA A 45 11.56 -61.39 18.56
CA ALA A 45 12.95 -61.83 18.37
C ALA A 45 13.58 -62.43 19.65
N PHE A 46 13.16 -61.96 20.83
CA PHE A 46 13.59 -62.52 22.12
C PHE A 46 13.00 -63.91 22.38
N SER A 47 11.77 -64.16 21.90
CA SER A 47 11.07 -65.45 22.07
C SER A 47 11.62 -66.58 21.19
N SER A 48 12.30 -66.27 20.09
CA SER A 48 12.90 -67.23 19.15
C SER A 48 14.33 -67.63 19.55
N TRP A 49 14.47 -68.18 20.75
CA TRP A 49 15.72 -68.28 21.52
C TRP A 49 16.66 -69.41 21.08
N GLU A 50 17.19 -69.37 19.84
CA GLU A 50 18.16 -70.38 19.37
C GLU A 50 19.38 -69.86 18.57
N SER A 51 19.63 -68.54 18.45
CA SER A 51 20.73 -68.06 17.59
C SER A 51 21.50 -66.82 18.07
N ASN A 52 22.72 -66.65 17.54
CA ASN A 52 23.61 -65.48 17.70
C ASN A 52 22.99 -64.13 17.24
N LEU A 53 21.75 -64.14 16.72
CA LEU A 53 21.02 -62.96 16.26
C LEU A 53 20.33 -62.19 17.39
N VAL A 54 20.21 -62.76 18.59
CA VAL A 54 19.50 -62.16 19.75
C VAL A 54 20.10 -60.81 20.18
N LEU A 55 21.41 -60.59 19.99
CA LEU A 55 22.06 -59.31 20.31
C LEU A 55 22.04 -58.32 19.12
N LEU A 56 21.98 -58.80 17.88
CA LEU A 56 21.98 -57.97 16.67
C LEU A 56 20.62 -57.27 16.44
N VAL A 57 19.51 -57.95 16.70
CA VAL A 57 18.16 -57.40 16.48
C VAL A 57 17.88 -56.17 17.36
N PRO A 58 18.18 -56.16 18.68
CA PRO A 58 18.02 -54.97 19.52
C PRO A 58 18.86 -53.79 19.06
N ILE A 59 20.12 -54.03 18.69
CA ILE A 59 21.04 -52.99 18.21
C ILE A 59 20.51 -52.38 16.90
N MET A 60 20.12 -53.21 15.93
CA MET A 60 19.52 -52.75 14.67
C MET A 60 18.20 -52.02 14.91
N SER A 61 17.36 -52.50 15.83
CA SER A 61 16.10 -51.81 16.18
C SER A 61 16.34 -50.46 16.83
N MET A 62 17.42 -50.32 17.63
CA MET A 62 17.80 -49.07 18.28
C MET A 62 18.29 -48.06 17.24
N VAL A 63 19.12 -48.51 16.28
CA VAL A 63 19.57 -47.67 15.16
C VAL A 63 18.38 -47.22 14.31
N VAL A 64 17.46 -48.14 13.97
CA VAL A 64 16.23 -47.82 13.22
C VAL A 64 15.32 -46.87 14.00
N GLY A 65 15.21 -47.05 15.32
CA GLY A 65 14.44 -46.16 16.20
C GLY A 65 15.01 -44.75 16.28
N ILE A 66 16.33 -44.61 16.43
CA ILE A 66 17.03 -43.31 16.44
C ILE A 66 16.88 -42.61 15.09
N TRP A 67 17.11 -43.34 13.99
CA TRP A 67 16.96 -42.80 12.65
C TRP A 67 15.50 -42.41 12.35
N GLY A 68 14.55 -43.29 12.71
CA GLY A 68 13.11 -43.03 12.59
C GLY A 68 12.66 -41.82 13.41
N TYR A 69 13.20 -41.64 14.62
CA TYR A 69 12.95 -40.44 15.43
C TYR A 69 13.48 -39.17 14.77
N TYR A 70 14.69 -39.22 14.19
CA TYR A 70 15.26 -38.09 13.47
C TYR A 70 14.42 -37.71 12.23
N VAL A 71 14.03 -38.71 11.43
CA VAL A 71 13.13 -38.54 10.28
C VAL A 71 11.77 -37.98 10.72
N PHE A 72 11.19 -38.53 11.79
CA PHE A 72 9.94 -38.04 12.35
C PHE A 72 10.05 -36.57 12.79
N LYS A 73 11.12 -36.20 13.49
CA LYS A 73 11.38 -34.81 13.91
C LYS A 73 11.50 -33.89 12.70
N LYS A 74 12.21 -34.32 11.64
CA LYS A 74 12.36 -33.57 10.39
C LYS A 74 11.03 -33.40 9.65
N ILE A 75 10.22 -34.46 9.53
CA ILE A 75 8.88 -34.41 8.93
C ILE A 75 7.95 -33.50 9.74
N LYS A 76 7.97 -33.61 11.07
CA LYS A 76 7.15 -32.77 11.96
C LYS A 76 7.53 -31.29 11.83
N PHE A 77 8.82 -30.98 11.76
CA PHE A 77 9.31 -29.63 11.53
C PHE A 77 8.84 -29.10 10.16
N TRP A 78 9.04 -29.88 9.10
CA TRP A 78 8.61 -29.51 7.74
C TRP A 78 7.09 -29.28 7.64
N LEU A 79 6.28 -30.13 8.27
CA LEU A 79 4.82 -29.95 8.29
C LEU A 79 4.39 -28.74 9.13
N LYS A 80 5.11 -28.44 10.22
CA LYS A 80 4.84 -27.25 11.05
C LYS A 80 5.09 -25.97 10.26
N ASP A 81 6.17 -25.93 9.50
CA ASP A 81 6.51 -24.82 8.63
C ASP A 81 5.49 -24.67 7.49
N LYS A 82 5.17 -25.79 6.82
CA LYS A 82 4.19 -25.84 5.72
C LYS A 82 2.79 -25.39 6.13
N PHE A 83 2.33 -25.71 7.34
CA PHE A 83 0.98 -25.39 7.82
C PHE A 83 0.95 -24.23 8.82
N PHE A 84 2.04 -23.49 9.00
CA PHE A 84 2.17 -22.44 10.00
C PHE A 84 1.03 -21.41 9.92
N TYR A 85 0.83 -20.78 8.75
CA TYR A 85 -0.19 -19.76 8.55
C TYR A 85 -1.61 -20.29 8.68
N ARG A 86 -1.83 -21.52 8.21
CA ARG A 86 -3.12 -22.21 8.36
C ARG A 86 -3.48 -22.39 9.82
N ASP A 87 -2.56 -22.90 10.63
CA ASP A 87 -2.81 -23.19 12.04
C ASP A 87 -3.01 -21.89 12.85
N ILE A 88 -2.29 -20.82 12.50
CA ILE A 88 -2.49 -19.48 13.08
C ILE A 88 -3.87 -18.92 12.71
N LEU A 89 -4.32 -19.04 11.45
CA LEU A 89 -5.64 -18.57 11.03
C LEU A 89 -6.79 -19.41 11.63
N ILE A 90 -6.59 -20.71 11.85
CA ILE A 90 -7.53 -21.54 12.61
C ILE A 90 -7.67 -21.02 14.03
N ARG A 91 -6.55 -20.72 14.69
CA ARG A 91 -6.56 -20.14 16.03
C ARG A 91 -7.23 -18.76 16.04
N PHE A 92 -6.95 -17.95 15.03
CA PHE A 92 -7.59 -16.65 14.84
C PHE A 92 -9.12 -16.74 14.74
N LEU A 93 -9.67 -17.75 14.04
CA LEU A 93 -11.11 -18.00 13.97
C LEU A 93 -11.72 -18.26 15.37
N TYR A 94 -11.03 -19.05 16.20
CA TYR A 94 -11.46 -19.31 17.58
C TYR A 94 -11.39 -18.05 18.45
N ASP A 95 -10.24 -17.38 18.47
CA ASP A 95 -9.94 -16.25 19.36
C ASP A 95 -10.86 -15.04 19.04
N ASN A 96 -11.27 -14.88 17.78
CA ASN A 96 -12.17 -13.82 17.35
C ASN A 96 -13.66 -14.21 17.29
N GLY A 97 -14.03 -15.42 17.71
CA GLY A 97 -15.42 -15.88 17.73
C GLY A 97 -16.06 -15.92 16.34
N LEU A 98 -15.29 -16.21 15.30
CA LEU A 98 -15.75 -16.24 13.90
C LEU A 98 -16.42 -17.57 13.54
N TYR A 99 -17.24 -18.10 14.45
CA TYR A 99 -17.92 -19.38 14.31
C TYR A 99 -19.18 -19.45 15.19
N LYS A 100 -20.04 -20.44 14.90
CA LYS A 100 -21.22 -20.78 15.71
C LYS A 100 -21.10 -22.20 16.21
N GLU A 101 -21.42 -22.38 17.49
CA GLU A 101 -21.60 -23.69 18.10
C GLU A 101 -23.07 -24.11 18.04
N GLY A 102 -23.30 -25.39 17.83
CA GLY A 102 -24.56 -26.07 18.08
C GLY A 102 -24.32 -27.37 18.81
N TYR A 103 -25.38 -28.17 18.94
CA TYR A 103 -25.31 -29.49 19.57
C TYR A 103 -25.71 -30.55 18.55
N SER A 104 -24.90 -31.60 18.46
CA SER A 104 -25.33 -32.85 17.83
C SER A 104 -25.81 -33.77 18.92
N GLU A 105 -26.99 -34.35 18.72
CA GLU A 105 -27.54 -35.37 19.60
C GLU A 105 -27.36 -36.74 18.96
N TRP A 106 -26.93 -37.71 19.75
CA TRP A 106 -27.01 -39.11 19.37
C TRP A 106 -27.42 -39.96 20.57
N GLU A 107 -28.08 -41.06 20.27
CA GLU A 107 -28.56 -42.00 21.27
C GLU A 107 -27.55 -43.12 21.42
N GLU A 108 -27.08 -43.32 22.65
CA GLU A 108 -26.21 -44.42 23.01
C GLU A 108 -27.04 -45.50 23.71
N ARG A 109 -27.08 -46.70 23.12
CA ARG A 109 -27.76 -47.86 23.72
C ARG A 109 -26.96 -48.35 24.92
N GLN A 110 -27.58 -48.35 26.08
CA GLN A 110 -26.99 -48.82 27.33
C GLN A 110 -27.13 -50.34 27.48
N SER A 111 -26.28 -50.92 28.35
CA SER A 111 -26.27 -52.35 28.66
C SER A 111 -27.62 -52.87 29.19
N ASN A 112 -28.41 -52.00 29.83
CA ASN A 112 -29.76 -52.29 30.32
C ASN A 112 -30.87 -52.12 29.26
N GLY A 113 -30.52 -51.86 28.00
CA GLY A 113 -31.46 -51.71 26.89
C GLY A 113 -32.10 -50.32 26.75
N THR A 114 -31.80 -49.35 27.62
CA THR A 114 -32.31 -47.97 27.48
C THR A 114 -31.40 -47.13 26.58
N TYR A 115 -31.93 -46.04 26.01
CA TYR A 115 -31.17 -45.10 25.20
C TYR A 115 -30.85 -43.85 26.03
N LYS A 116 -29.59 -43.42 26.02
CA LYS A 116 -29.16 -42.15 26.62
C LYS A 116 -28.79 -41.17 25.53
N THR A 117 -29.50 -40.06 25.45
CA THR A 117 -29.16 -38.95 24.55
C THR A 117 -27.90 -38.26 25.06
N ARG A 118 -26.84 -38.26 24.24
CA ARG A 118 -25.67 -37.44 24.48
C ARG A 118 -25.69 -36.23 23.56
N LYS A 119 -25.56 -35.05 24.15
CA LYS A 119 -25.33 -33.79 23.44
C LYS A 119 -23.84 -33.56 23.35
N VAL A 120 -23.31 -33.38 22.14
CA VAL A 120 -21.92 -32.99 21.92
C VAL A 120 -21.89 -31.68 21.16
N LYS A 121 -21.13 -30.73 21.71
CA LYS A 121 -20.87 -29.45 21.06
C LYS A 121 -20.21 -29.68 19.71
N LYS A 122 -20.73 -29.03 18.67
CA LYS A 122 -20.22 -29.13 17.32
C LYS A 122 -20.30 -27.76 16.66
N VAL A 123 -19.26 -27.38 15.92
CA VAL A 123 -19.28 -26.18 15.09
C VAL A 123 -20.28 -26.40 13.95
N THR A 124 -21.25 -25.48 13.81
CA THR A 124 -22.31 -25.53 12.80
C THR A 124 -22.08 -24.54 11.66
N ALA A 125 -21.37 -23.44 11.92
CA ALA A 125 -20.92 -22.50 10.91
C ALA A 125 -19.57 -21.90 11.32
N SER A 126 -18.74 -21.53 10.34
CA SER A 126 -17.44 -20.91 10.54
C SER A 126 -17.20 -19.94 9.41
N ALA A 127 -16.58 -18.80 9.72
CA ALA A 127 -16.02 -17.96 8.68
C ALA A 127 -14.92 -18.72 7.93
N GLU A 128 -14.66 -18.28 6.71
CA GLU A 128 -13.74 -18.93 5.78
C GLU A 128 -12.60 -17.98 5.43
N PHE A 129 -11.37 -18.45 5.60
CA PHE A 129 -10.18 -17.77 5.10
C PHE A 129 -9.47 -18.61 4.05
N THR A 130 -8.66 -17.96 3.24
CA THR A 130 -7.53 -18.60 2.58
C THR A 130 -6.34 -17.65 2.56
N TYR A 131 -5.17 -18.13 2.18
CA TYR A 131 -3.97 -17.31 2.15
C TYR A 131 -3.06 -17.69 0.98
N LYS A 132 -2.20 -16.75 0.61
CA LYS A 132 -1.12 -16.93 -0.35
C LYS A 132 0.15 -16.32 0.22
N VAL A 133 1.22 -17.10 0.24
CA VAL A 133 2.56 -16.62 0.61
C VAL A 133 3.33 -16.39 -0.68
N LEU A 134 3.84 -15.18 -0.84
CA LEU A 134 4.76 -14.77 -1.89
C LEU A 134 6.12 -14.46 -1.24
N GLU A 135 7.14 -14.19 -2.05
CA GLU A 135 8.49 -13.87 -1.55
C GLU A 135 8.49 -12.59 -0.70
N ASP A 136 7.74 -11.56 -1.11
CA ASP A 136 7.73 -10.22 -0.51
C ASP A 136 6.50 -9.91 0.36
N ARG A 137 5.49 -10.77 0.34
CA ARG A 137 4.22 -10.52 1.04
C ARG A 137 3.42 -11.79 1.36
N ILE A 138 2.54 -11.66 2.35
CA ILE A 138 1.49 -12.61 2.68
C ILE A 138 0.15 -11.95 2.37
N ILE A 139 -0.72 -12.67 1.66
CA ILE A 139 -2.07 -12.22 1.37
C ILE A 139 -3.05 -13.13 2.10
N VAL A 140 -3.90 -12.56 2.95
CA VAL A 140 -5.02 -13.25 3.58
C VAL A 140 -6.32 -12.84 2.91
N TYR A 141 -7.07 -13.81 2.41
CA TYR A 141 -8.37 -13.61 1.81
C TYR A 141 -9.45 -14.03 2.82
N SER A 142 -10.24 -13.07 3.30
CA SER A 142 -11.47 -13.35 4.02
C SER A 142 -12.61 -13.55 3.02
N ILE A 143 -13.26 -14.71 3.05
CA ILE A 143 -14.30 -15.04 2.07
C ILE A 143 -15.64 -14.46 2.54
N LYS A 144 -16.37 -13.83 1.62
CA LYS A 144 -17.70 -13.26 1.85
C LYS A 144 -18.76 -14.22 1.31
N ASN A 145 -19.55 -14.79 2.22
CA ASN A 145 -20.61 -15.73 1.86
C ASN A 145 -22.02 -15.15 2.07
N GLY A 146 -22.14 -13.85 2.37
CA GLY A 146 -23.42 -13.22 2.72
C GLY A 146 -23.98 -13.69 4.06
N ASP A 147 -23.13 -14.29 4.89
CA ASP A 147 -23.46 -14.75 6.24
C ASP A 147 -23.27 -13.63 7.28
N ASN A 148 -23.63 -13.94 8.54
CA ASN A 148 -23.51 -13.01 9.65
C ASN A 148 -22.05 -12.60 9.96
N TYR A 149 -21.04 -13.22 9.35
CA TYR A 149 -19.64 -12.85 9.54
C TYR A 149 -19.16 -11.85 8.49
N THR A 150 -19.85 -11.72 7.36
CA THR A 150 -19.41 -10.93 6.19
C THR A 150 -18.97 -9.52 6.58
N SER A 151 -19.75 -8.80 7.39
CA SER A 151 -19.41 -7.45 7.85
C SER A 151 -18.17 -7.41 8.74
N LYS A 152 -17.97 -8.40 9.60
CA LYS A 152 -16.77 -8.53 10.44
C LYS A 152 -15.55 -8.92 9.60
N MET A 153 -15.72 -9.82 8.63
CA MET A 153 -14.67 -10.28 7.72
C MET A 153 -14.13 -9.18 6.80
N MET A 154 -14.91 -8.12 6.59
CA MET A 154 -14.51 -6.90 5.87
C MET A 154 -13.68 -5.94 6.74
N ASN A 155 -13.62 -6.12 8.05
CA ASN A 155 -13.00 -5.18 8.98
C ASN A 155 -12.10 -5.92 9.98
N LEU A 156 -11.05 -6.57 9.46
CA LEU A 156 -10.06 -7.32 10.26
C LEU A 156 -8.66 -6.69 10.19
N ASP A 157 -8.57 -5.43 9.78
CA ASP A 157 -7.35 -4.69 9.51
C ASP A 157 -6.40 -4.73 10.72
N VAL A 158 -6.93 -4.46 11.91
CA VAL A 158 -6.17 -4.38 13.16
C VAL A 158 -5.80 -5.77 13.67
N GLU A 159 -6.76 -6.69 13.69
CA GLU A 159 -6.61 -8.03 14.25
C GLU A 159 -5.63 -8.86 13.42
N LEU A 160 -5.69 -8.77 12.09
CA LEU A 160 -4.73 -9.46 11.23
C LEU A 160 -3.35 -8.81 11.28
N SER A 161 -3.25 -7.48 11.35
CA SER A 161 -1.95 -6.80 11.55
C SER A 161 -1.28 -7.27 12.84
N ALA A 162 -2.05 -7.38 13.94
CA ALA A 162 -1.56 -7.91 15.22
C ALA A 162 -1.17 -9.39 15.14
N LEU A 163 -1.89 -10.19 14.35
CA LEU A 163 -1.60 -11.62 14.15
C LEU A 163 -0.26 -11.85 13.44
N PHE A 164 0.03 -11.06 12.41
CA PHE A 164 1.24 -11.18 11.61
C PHE A 164 2.41 -10.35 12.14
N GLY A 165 2.16 -9.39 13.04
CA GLY A 165 3.16 -8.44 13.52
C GLY A 165 3.62 -7.45 12.45
N ASN A 166 2.87 -7.32 11.35
CA ASN A 166 3.19 -6.46 10.22
C ASN A 166 2.04 -5.48 9.98
N PRO A 167 2.33 -4.21 9.65
CA PRO A 167 1.30 -3.26 9.25
C PRO A 167 0.57 -3.74 7.99
N LEU A 168 -0.74 -3.47 7.92
CA LEU A 168 -1.52 -3.70 6.72
C LEU A 168 -1.00 -2.80 5.60
N TYR A 169 -0.46 -3.41 4.55
CA TYR A 169 0.09 -2.69 3.39
C TYR A 169 -1.02 -2.29 2.41
N GLU A 170 -1.92 -3.22 2.11
CA GLU A 170 -2.99 -3.01 1.13
C GLU A 170 -4.22 -3.83 1.48
N LYS A 171 -5.40 -3.25 1.24
CA LYS A 171 -6.70 -3.90 1.35
C LYS A 171 -7.45 -3.80 0.05
N ILE A 172 -7.98 -4.93 -0.42
CA ILE A 172 -8.77 -5.00 -1.66
C ILE A 172 -10.13 -5.61 -1.32
N ASP A 173 -11.19 -4.82 -1.38
CA ASP A 173 -12.52 -5.25 -1.02
C ASP A 173 -13.37 -5.63 -2.25
N LYS A 174 -13.53 -6.93 -2.50
CA LYS A 174 -14.35 -7.44 -3.60
C LYS A 174 -15.69 -7.98 -3.11
N PRO A 175 -16.71 -8.13 -3.97
CA PRO A 175 -17.99 -8.71 -3.56
C PRO A 175 -17.89 -10.10 -2.93
N SER A 176 -16.93 -10.93 -3.36
CA SER A 176 -16.77 -12.32 -2.90
C SER A 176 -15.70 -12.51 -1.81
N PHE A 177 -14.80 -11.54 -1.60
CA PHE A 177 -13.74 -11.63 -0.60
C PHE A 177 -13.17 -10.25 -0.25
N CYS A 178 -12.56 -10.12 0.92
CA CYS A 178 -11.65 -9.01 1.23
C CYS A 178 -10.23 -9.56 1.35
N ALA A 179 -9.29 -8.99 0.60
CA ALA A 179 -7.87 -9.37 0.64
C ALA A 179 -7.07 -8.38 1.48
N TYR A 180 -6.29 -8.92 2.42
CA TYR A 180 -5.40 -8.17 3.31
C TYR A 180 -3.96 -8.55 2.98
N HIS A 181 -3.19 -7.57 2.53
CA HIS A 181 -1.81 -7.75 2.09
C HIS A 181 -0.87 -7.24 3.19
N PHE A 182 0.05 -8.11 3.62
CA PHE A 182 1.08 -7.80 4.61
C PHE A 182 2.44 -8.01 3.96
N LEU A 183 3.29 -6.98 3.95
CA LEU A 183 4.66 -7.12 3.46
C LEU A 183 5.47 -7.96 4.45
N THR A 184 6.22 -8.93 3.95
CA THR A 184 7.23 -9.68 4.73
C THR A 184 8.59 -9.00 4.67
N VAL A 185 8.84 -8.29 3.58
CA VAL A 185 10.04 -7.48 3.35
C VAL A 185 9.60 -6.08 2.96
N LYS A 186 10.04 -5.08 3.74
CA LYS A 186 9.77 -3.67 3.44
C LYS A 186 10.56 -3.26 2.19
N PRO A 187 9.93 -2.63 1.17
CA PRO A 187 10.64 -2.10 0.02
C PRO A 187 11.73 -1.11 0.45
N GLU A 188 12.87 -1.15 -0.24
CA GLU A 188 13.91 -0.16 0.00
C GLU A 188 13.42 1.24 -0.41
N ARG A 189 13.70 2.19 0.47
CA ARG A 189 13.42 3.61 0.23
C ARG A 189 14.34 4.13 -0.86
N LEU A 190 13.78 4.85 -1.84
CA LEU A 190 14.58 5.47 -2.89
C LEU A 190 15.48 6.54 -2.26
N VAL A 191 16.78 6.45 -2.49
CA VAL A 191 17.75 7.46 -2.05
C VAL A 191 18.12 8.32 -3.24
N ILE A 192 17.80 9.61 -3.17
CA ILE A 192 18.19 10.58 -4.20
C ILE A 192 19.65 10.96 -3.97
N LYS A 193 20.43 10.91 -5.04
CA LYS A 193 21.85 11.26 -5.04
C LYS A 193 22.06 12.36 -6.06
N SER A 194 23.03 13.24 -5.79
CA SER A 194 23.43 14.19 -6.81
C SER A 194 24.21 13.47 -7.90
N THR A 195 24.03 13.94 -9.12
CA THR A 195 24.61 13.35 -10.32
C THR A 195 25.57 14.31 -10.99
N ASN A 196 26.50 13.78 -11.79
CA ASN A 196 27.40 14.62 -12.56
C ASN A 196 26.73 14.95 -13.90
N GLY A 197 26.23 16.17 -14.05
CA GLY A 197 25.59 16.66 -15.27
C GLY A 197 24.06 16.66 -15.22
N LEU A 198 23.45 16.96 -16.37
CA LEU A 198 22.00 17.01 -16.57
C LEU A 198 21.44 15.59 -16.67
N GLU A 199 20.51 15.23 -15.80
CA GLU A 199 19.75 13.97 -15.93
C GLU A 199 18.47 14.20 -16.71
N ARG A 200 18.15 13.27 -17.61
CA ARG A 200 16.88 13.26 -18.36
C ARG A 200 16.19 11.92 -18.12
N ASN A 201 14.89 11.98 -17.93
CA ASN A 201 13.99 10.85 -17.90
C ASN A 201 13.17 10.89 -19.19
N PRO A 202 13.48 10.06 -20.20
CA PRO A 202 12.81 10.10 -21.50
C PRO A 202 11.34 9.68 -21.43
N THR A 203 10.88 9.21 -20.26
CA THR A 203 9.49 8.83 -20.03
C THR A 203 8.76 9.92 -19.24
N GLN A 204 7.43 9.94 -19.35
CA GLN A 204 6.56 10.75 -18.51
C GLN A 204 6.36 10.17 -17.09
N ILE A 205 7.09 9.11 -16.73
CA ILE A 205 6.86 8.35 -15.50
C ILE A 205 7.85 8.77 -14.42
N ILE A 206 7.33 9.29 -13.32
CA ILE A 206 8.08 9.77 -12.16
C ILE A 206 8.21 8.63 -11.14
N ASN A 207 9.40 8.46 -10.57
CA ASN A 207 9.66 7.44 -9.55
C ASN A 207 9.46 8.04 -8.16
N LEU A 208 8.32 7.73 -7.54
CA LEU A 208 8.03 8.16 -6.18
C LEU A 208 8.79 7.33 -5.13
N GLY A 209 9.55 6.32 -5.53
CA GLY A 209 10.18 5.39 -4.59
C GLY A 209 9.17 4.43 -3.97
N PHE A 210 9.66 3.57 -3.09
CA PHE A 210 8.83 2.54 -2.41
C PHE A 210 8.01 1.66 -3.39
N GLY A 211 8.56 1.43 -4.58
CA GLY A 211 7.92 0.68 -5.67
C GLY A 211 6.80 1.40 -6.41
N ILE A 212 6.60 2.70 -6.18
CA ILE A 212 5.52 3.50 -6.78
C ILE A 212 6.03 4.29 -8.00
N LYS A 213 5.39 4.04 -9.14
CA LYS A 213 5.57 4.81 -10.38
C LYS A 213 4.36 5.68 -10.62
N TYR A 214 4.59 6.96 -10.87
CA TYR A 214 3.57 7.97 -11.07
C TYR A 214 3.57 8.45 -12.52
N ASP A 215 2.39 8.50 -13.14
CA ASP A 215 2.20 8.98 -14.50
C ASP A 215 1.14 10.10 -14.45
N PRO A 216 1.53 11.37 -14.65
CA PRO A 216 0.62 12.50 -14.54
C PRO A 216 -0.46 12.50 -15.63
N ALA A 217 -0.24 11.85 -16.77
CA ALA A 217 -1.27 11.71 -17.80
C ALA A 217 -2.41 10.75 -17.38
N LYS A 218 -2.11 9.79 -16.48
CA LYS A 218 -3.08 8.83 -15.92
C LYS A 218 -3.73 9.32 -14.64
N SER A 219 -2.95 9.95 -13.76
CA SER A 219 -3.38 10.41 -12.44
C SER A 219 -2.99 11.88 -12.30
N PRO A 220 -3.75 12.81 -12.88
CA PRO A 220 -3.32 14.20 -13.01
C PRO A 220 -3.32 14.91 -11.66
N HIS A 221 -2.42 15.86 -11.50
CA HIS A 221 -2.30 16.73 -10.33
C HIS A 221 -1.99 15.98 -9.02
N ILE A 222 -1.46 16.74 -8.06
CA ILE A 222 -0.92 16.20 -6.82
C ILE A 222 -1.44 16.99 -5.62
N LEU A 223 -1.85 16.28 -4.58
CA LEU A 223 -2.12 16.84 -3.25
C LEU A 223 -1.08 16.31 -2.26
N VAL A 224 -0.35 17.20 -1.59
CA VAL A 224 0.59 16.82 -0.52
C VAL A 224 0.17 17.49 0.79
N ALA A 225 -0.12 16.68 1.80
CA ALA A 225 -0.42 17.14 3.15
C ALA A 225 0.64 16.64 4.13
N GLY A 226 0.97 17.44 5.15
CA GLY A 226 1.84 16.99 6.24
C GLY A 226 2.28 18.12 7.16
N GLY A 227 2.30 17.83 8.47
CA GLY A 227 2.75 18.79 9.48
C GLY A 227 4.25 19.10 9.40
N THR A 228 4.68 20.09 10.19
CA THR A 228 6.11 20.44 10.32
C THR A 228 6.94 19.21 10.71
N GLY A 229 8.10 19.02 10.06
CA GLY A 229 9.00 17.90 10.34
C GLY A 229 8.60 16.56 9.70
N SER A 230 7.42 16.46 9.06
CA SER A 230 6.94 15.24 8.40
C SER A 230 7.77 14.80 7.18
N GLY A 231 8.59 15.69 6.61
CA GLY A 231 9.31 15.46 5.36
C GLY A 231 8.63 16.04 4.11
N LYS A 232 7.52 16.79 4.27
CA LYS A 232 6.79 17.47 3.18
C LYS A 232 7.70 18.26 2.23
N SER A 233 8.52 19.18 2.76
CA SER A 233 9.37 20.06 1.93
C SER A 233 10.38 19.26 1.11
N ILE A 234 11.05 18.28 1.71
CA ILE A 234 12.01 17.40 1.02
C ILE A 234 11.31 16.61 -0.11
N PHE A 235 10.10 16.14 0.13
CA PHE A 235 9.32 15.44 -0.89
C PHE A 235 8.96 16.36 -2.06
N ILE A 236 8.52 17.59 -1.80
CA ILE A 236 8.20 18.58 -2.84
C ILE A 236 9.46 18.97 -3.61
N GLU A 237 10.57 19.26 -2.94
CA GLU A 237 11.89 19.53 -3.56
C GLU A 237 12.30 18.38 -4.50
N THR A 238 12.17 17.13 -4.03
CA THR A 238 12.47 15.94 -4.84
C THR A 238 11.56 15.84 -6.07
N LEU A 239 10.29 16.20 -5.94
CA LEU A 239 9.35 16.20 -7.05
C LEU A 239 9.68 17.29 -8.07
N ILE A 240 10.07 18.49 -7.62
CA ILE A 240 10.46 19.60 -8.52
C ILE A 240 11.62 19.17 -9.44
N ILE A 241 12.67 18.55 -8.88
CA ILE A 241 13.77 18.01 -9.70
C ILE A 241 13.25 16.96 -10.68
N GLN A 242 12.45 16.00 -10.22
CA GLN A 242 11.91 14.98 -11.11
C GLN A 242 10.99 15.55 -12.19
N PHE A 243 10.27 16.65 -11.94
CA PHE A 243 9.47 17.34 -12.96
C PHE A 243 10.34 17.92 -14.06
N LEU A 244 11.46 18.56 -13.71
CA LEU A 244 12.43 19.13 -14.65
C LEU A 244 13.18 18.05 -15.45
N GLN A 245 13.24 16.82 -14.94
CA GLN A 245 13.88 15.69 -15.61
C GLN A 245 12.99 15.02 -16.66
N VAL A 246 11.68 15.19 -16.62
CA VAL A 246 10.72 14.37 -17.38
C VAL A 246 10.59 14.80 -18.84
N GLY A 247 10.55 13.82 -19.74
CA GLY A 247 10.37 14.01 -21.17
C GLY A 247 11.70 14.12 -21.92
N ASP A 248 11.64 13.82 -23.21
CA ASP A 248 12.77 13.88 -24.14
C ASP A 248 12.25 14.48 -25.46
N VAL A 249 12.19 15.81 -25.49
CA VAL A 249 11.77 16.61 -26.64
C VAL A 249 12.92 17.54 -26.99
N GLY A 250 13.90 17.01 -27.73
CA GLY A 250 15.11 17.75 -28.07
C GLY A 250 15.85 18.27 -26.84
N ASP A 251 16.28 19.54 -26.90
CA ASP A 251 16.99 20.18 -25.80
C ASP A 251 16.05 20.89 -24.80
N ASP A 252 14.73 20.91 -25.06
CA ASP A 252 13.75 21.64 -24.25
C ASP A 252 13.62 21.01 -22.85
N ILE A 253 13.31 21.85 -21.85
CA ILE A 253 13.17 21.45 -20.44
C ILE A 253 11.72 21.72 -20.01
N PRO A 254 11.09 20.84 -19.23
CA PRO A 254 9.79 21.11 -18.63
C PRO A 254 9.78 22.39 -17.81
N GLU A 255 8.67 23.12 -17.84
CA GLU A 255 8.54 24.33 -17.05
C GLU A 255 7.94 24.05 -15.67
N VAL A 256 8.56 24.63 -14.65
CA VAL A 256 8.05 24.61 -13.27
C VAL A 256 7.85 26.05 -12.79
N TYR A 257 6.65 26.31 -12.29
CA TYR A 257 6.23 27.55 -11.65
C TYR A 257 5.95 27.28 -10.17
N ILE A 258 6.36 28.17 -9.27
CA ILE A 258 6.33 27.99 -7.83
C ILE A 258 5.66 29.18 -7.16
N CYS A 259 4.60 28.90 -6.41
CA CYS A 259 3.89 29.84 -5.56
C CYS A 259 4.15 29.45 -4.10
N ASP A 260 4.82 30.32 -3.34
CA ASP A 260 5.09 30.11 -1.91
C ASP A 260 4.61 31.32 -1.07
N PRO A 261 3.33 31.35 -0.66
CA PRO A 261 2.75 32.44 0.10
C PRO A 261 3.38 32.62 1.49
N LYS A 262 4.15 31.66 2.00
CA LYS A 262 4.85 31.75 3.29
C LYS A 262 6.25 32.33 3.17
N ASN A 263 6.75 32.54 1.96
CA ASN A 263 8.11 33.01 1.71
C ASN A 263 9.18 32.16 2.44
N SER A 264 9.10 30.85 2.25
CA SER A 264 9.94 29.83 2.89
C SER A 264 11.14 29.44 2.01
N ASP A 265 11.72 28.25 2.22
CA ASP A 265 12.90 27.80 1.46
C ASP A 265 12.64 27.75 -0.06
N LEU A 266 11.41 27.41 -0.49
CA LEU A 266 11.05 27.36 -1.91
C LEU A 266 11.03 28.74 -2.57
N SER A 267 10.71 29.82 -1.85
CA SER A 267 10.73 31.16 -2.44
C SER A 267 12.13 31.65 -2.78
N GLN A 268 13.17 31.12 -2.13
CA GLN A 268 14.57 31.43 -2.42
C GLN A 268 14.99 30.94 -3.81
N LEU A 269 14.20 30.05 -4.43
CA LEU A 269 14.41 29.64 -5.81
C LEU A 269 14.24 30.78 -6.82
N SER A 270 13.60 31.88 -6.45
CA SER A 270 13.54 33.10 -7.26
C SER A 270 14.92 33.69 -7.61
N HIS A 271 15.99 33.30 -6.91
CA HIS A 271 17.36 33.68 -7.27
C HIS A 271 17.98 32.85 -8.40
N TYR A 272 17.37 31.72 -8.75
CA TYR A 272 17.89 30.74 -9.72
C TYR A 272 16.96 30.50 -10.91
N PHE A 273 15.71 30.95 -10.80
CA PHE A 273 14.73 30.96 -11.87
C PHE A 273 14.45 32.41 -12.29
N ASP A 274 13.88 32.58 -13.49
CA ASP A 274 13.34 33.86 -13.92
C ASP A 274 12.25 34.38 -12.96
N GLU A 275 12.13 35.70 -12.85
CA GLU A 275 11.17 36.36 -11.95
C GLU A 275 9.70 35.96 -12.20
N THR A 276 9.40 35.38 -13.36
CA THR A 276 8.07 34.88 -13.73
C THR A 276 7.77 33.47 -13.23
N HIS A 277 8.75 32.75 -12.67
CA HIS A 277 8.59 31.36 -12.25
C HIS A 277 8.38 31.19 -10.75
N VAL A 278 8.84 32.13 -9.91
CA VAL A 278 8.76 31.97 -8.45
C VAL A 278 8.22 33.24 -7.80
N SER A 279 7.14 33.15 -7.02
CA SER A 279 6.61 34.30 -6.27
C SER A 279 6.00 33.91 -4.92
N SER A 280 6.22 34.79 -3.94
CA SER A 280 5.58 34.76 -2.63
C SER A 280 4.50 35.83 -2.45
N SER A 281 4.47 36.85 -3.31
CA SER A 281 3.54 37.97 -3.20
C SER A 281 2.17 37.62 -3.79
N LEU A 282 1.09 38.20 -3.24
CA LEU A 282 -0.28 37.94 -3.71
C LEU A 282 -0.45 38.23 -5.22
N ASN A 283 0.04 39.39 -5.67
CA ASN A 283 -0.03 39.80 -7.07
C ASN A 283 0.88 38.95 -7.98
N GLY A 284 2.08 38.59 -7.50
CA GLY A 284 2.99 37.75 -8.28
C GLY A 284 2.45 36.32 -8.42
N ILE A 285 1.85 35.76 -7.37
CA ILE A 285 1.14 34.47 -7.44
C ILE A 285 -0.01 34.54 -8.45
N ALA A 286 -0.80 35.63 -8.43
CA ALA A 286 -1.86 35.84 -9.42
C ALA A 286 -1.32 35.92 -10.85
N LYS A 287 -0.20 36.61 -11.07
CA LYS A 287 0.48 36.66 -12.37
C LYS A 287 0.92 35.27 -12.82
N ILE A 288 1.56 34.49 -11.96
CA ILE A 288 2.01 33.11 -12.28
C ILE A 288 0.82 32.23 -12.65
N CYS A 289 -0.23 32.20 -11.82
CA CYS A 289 -1.41 31.37 -12.09
C CYS A 289 -2.11 31.76 -13.40
N ARG A 290 -2.12 33.05 -13.73
CA ARG A 290 -2.62 33.53 -15.02
C ARG A 290 -1.78 33.04 -16.20
N LEU A 291 -0.45 33.18 -16.12
CA LEU A 291 0.47 32.71 -17.18
C LEU A 291 0.29 31.21 -17.45
N VAL A 292 0.22 30.40 -16.38
CA VAL A 292 0.02 28.95 -16.52
C VAL A 292 -1.35 28.61 -17.12
N ALA A 293 -2.40 29.38 -16.78
CA ALA A 293 -3.72 29.19 -17.37
C ALA A 293 -3.77 29.63 -18.85
N GLU A 294 -3.09 30.72 -19.21
CA GLU A 294 -2.95 31.18 -20.59
C GLU A 294 -2.17 30.16 -21.44
N GLU A 295 -1.07 29.61 -20.93
CA GLU A 295 -0.32 28.52 -21.56
C GLU A 295 -1.18 27.27 -21.78
N MET A 296 -2.02 26.92 -20.80
CA MET A 296 -2.96 25.80 -20.95
C MET A 296 -3.94 26.03 -22.12
N GLU A 297 -4.53 27.21 -22.22
CA GLU A 297 -5.48 27.51 -23.30
C GLU A 297 -4.76 27.63 -24.66
N ALA A 298 -3.55 28.20 -24.72
CA ALA A 298 -2.73 28.22 -25.94
C ALA A 298 -2.39 26.81 -26.45
N ARG A 299 -2.07 25.87 -25.53
CA ARG A 299 -1.88 24.46 -25.89
C ARG A 299 -3.15 23.80 -26.42
N TYR A 300 -4.31 24.17 -25.90
CA TYR A 300 -5.58 23.68 -26.43
C TYR A 300 -5.82 24.17 -27.86
N GLU A 301 -5.58 25.44 -28.14
CA GLU A 301 -5.66 26.01 -29.48
C GLU A 301 -4.70 25.29 -30.44
N PHE A 302 -3.43 25.12 -30.04
CA PHE A 302 -2.43 24.38 -30.82
C PHE A 302 -2.84 22.93 -31.11
N MET A 303 -3.34 22.19 -30.11
CA MET A 303 -3.81 20.81 -30.29
C MET A 303 -5.06 20.72 -31.17
N GLN A 304 -5.90 21.76 -31.16
CA GLN A 304 -7.09 21.84 -32.01
C GLN A 304 -6.71 22.10 -33.47
N GLU A 305 -5.74 22.97 -33.71
CA GLU A 305 -5.18 23.22 -35.06
C GLU A 305 -4.45 21.98 -35.60
N ASN A 306 -3.77 21.24 -34.74
CA ASN A 306 -3.03 20.01 -35.07
C ASN A 306 -3.81 18.74 -34.74
N PHE A 307 -5.13 18.77 -34.91
CA PHE A 307 -6.05 17.75 -34.37
C PHE A 307 -5.62 16.29 -34.61
N LYS A 308 -5.50 15.55 -33.52
CA LYS A 308 -5.38 14.09 -33.48
C LYS A 308 -6.48 13.53 -32.58
N TYR A 309 -7.26 12.57 -33.08
CA TYR A 309 -8.39 12.04 -32.31
C TYR A 309 -7.90 11.32 -31.04
N GLY A 310 -8.38 11.77 -29.87
CA GLY A 310 -8.02 11.18 -28.57
C GLY A 310 -6.60 11.51 -28.10
N SER A 311 -5.93 12.48 -28.72
CA SER A 311 -4.58 12.88 -28.32
C SER A 311 -4.52 13.68 -27.03
N SER A 312 -3.36 13.63 -26.41
CA SER A 312 -2.90 14.45 -25.29
C SER A 312 -1.63 15.21 -25.69
N TYR A 313 -1.16 16.09 -24.80
CA TYR A 313 0.09 16.83 -24.96
C TYR A 313 1.29 15.96 -25.39
N VAL A 314 1.37 14.71 -24.91
CA VAL A 314 2.46 13.77 -25.26
C VAL A 314 2.44 13.43 -26.75
N ASP A 315 1.25 13.31 -27.37
CA ASP A 315 1.11 12.96 -28.78
C ASP A 315 1.45 14.14 -29.72
N HIS A 316 1.66 15.33 -29.14
CA HIS A 316 2.04 16.55 -29.82
C HIS A 316 3.45 17.02 -29.44
N ASP A 317 4.25 16.12 -28.86
CA ASP A 317 5.63 16.38 -28.45
C ASP A 317 5.76 17.58 -27.49
N LEU A 318 4.74 17.83 -26.67
CA LEU A 318 4.79 18.87 -25.65
C LEU A 318 5.36 18.30 -24.34
N LEU A 319 6.19 19.09 -23.66
CA LEU A 319 6.67 18.79 -22.31
C LEU A 319 5.65 19.25 -21.25
N PRO A 320 5.58 18.59 -20.08
CA PRO A 320 4.65 18.97 -19.03
C PRO A 320 4.99 20.34 -18.42
N VAL A 321 3.97 21.09 -18.02
CA VAL A 321 4.10 22.33 -17.23
C VAL A 321 3.56 22.08 -15.84
N TRP A 322 4.32 22.43 -14.81
CA TRP A 322 3.94 22.23 -13.41
C TRP A 322 3.77 23.54 -12.66
N LEU A 323 2.60 23.73 -12.06
CA LEU A 323 2.37 24.74 -11.04
C LEU A 323 2.50 24.10 -9.65
N VAL A 324 3.51 24.49 -8.89
CA VAL A 324 3.73 24.07 -7.50
C VAL A 324 3.22 25.15 -6.58
N PHE A 325 2.14 24.86 -5.85
CA PHE A 325 1.54 25.76 -4.89
C PHE A 325 1.80 25.25 -3.48
N ASP A 326 2.84 25.76 -2.82
CA ASP A 326 3.10 25.42 -1.43
C ASP A 326 2.14 26.17 -0.50
N GLU A 327 1.69 25.50 0.55
CA GLU A 327 0.82 26.04 1.58
C GLU A 327 -0.40 26.86 1.08
N MET A 328 -1.30 26.22 0.34
CA MET A 328 -2.56 26.84 -0.10
C MET A 328 -3.37 27.47 1.05
N GLY A 329 -3.34 26.84 2.23
CA GLY A 329 -4.05 27.35 3.41
C GLY A 329 -3.58 28.74 3.84
N ALA A 330 -2.28 29.04 3.71
CA ALA A 330 -1.75 30.37 4.05
C ALA A 330 -2.15 31.41 3.00
N PHE A 331 -2.17 31.04 1.72
CA PHE A 331 -2.62 31.95 0.67
C PHE A 331 -4.06 32.41 0.85
N GLN A 332 -4.98 31.48 1.15
CA GLN A 332 -6.38 31.81 1.37
C GLN A 332 -6.59 32.70 2.60
N ALA A 333 -5.74 32.58 3.61
CA ALA A 333 -5.79 33.41 4.81
C ALA A 333 -5.41 34.88 4.53
N ASN A 334 -4.72 35.19 3.43
CA ASN A 334 -4.37 36.56 3.04
C ASN A 334 -5.58 37.41 2.61
N GLY A 335 -6.75 36.80 2.34
CA GLY A 335 -7.98 37.47 1.91
C GLY A 335 -8.68 38.26 3.01
N THR A 336 -8.00 39.25 3.61
CA THR A 336 -8.53 40.05 4.73
C THR A 336 -9.33 41.27 4.24
N ASP A 337 -8.81 42.01 3.25
CA ASP A 337 -9.48 43.15 2.62
C ASP A 337 -10.15 42.81 1.27
N LYS A 338 -10.95 43.74 0.74
CA LYS A 338 -11.74 43.53 -0.50
C LYS A 338 -10.86 43.26 -1.73
N ASN A 339 -9.73 43.93 -1.85
CA ASN A 339 -8.84 43.75 -3.00
C ASN A 339 -8.12 42.41 -2.89
N SER A 340 -7.58 42.08 -1.71
CA SER A 340 -6.93 40.79 -1.49
C SER A 340 -7.88 39.61 -1.71
N LYS A 341 -9.14 39.73 -1.30
CA LYS A 341 -10.18 38.72 -1.59
C LYS A 341 -10.45 38.55 -3.09
N ALA A 342 -10.48 39.64 -3.85
CA ALA A 342 -10.68 39.57 -5.30
C ALA A 342 -9.54 38.79 -5.97
N ILE A 343 -8.29 39.07 -5.57
CA ILE A 343 -7.11 38.38 -6.10
C ILE A 343 -7.08 36.91 -5.68
N VAL A 344 -7.42 36.59 -4.42
CA VAL A 344 -7.52 35.20 -3.97
C VAL A 344 -8.57 34.44 -4.79
N ASN A 345 -9.74 35.04 -5.05
CA ASN A 345 -10.78 34.42 -5.86
C ASN A 345 -10.31 34.20 -7.31
N GLU A 346 -9.67 35.19 -7.92
CA GLU A 346 -9.08 35.08 -9.25
C GLU A 346 -8.09 33.91 -9.35
N VAL A 347 -7.17 33.80 -8.38
CA VAL A 347 -6.21 32.68 -8.31
C VAL A 347 -6.92 31.34 -8.17
N MET A 348 -7.93 31.25 -7.30
CA MET A 348 -8.72 30.02 -7.14
C MET A 348 -9.49 29.65 -8.41
N ASP A 349 -9.91 30.62 -9.21
CA ASP A 349 -10.55 30.39 -10.50
C ASP A 349 -9.58 29.84 -11.54
N TYR A 350 -8.34 30.33 -11.59
CA TYR A 350 -7.28 29.73 -12.44
C TYR A 350 -6.94 28.30 -12.00
N ILE A 351 -6.76 28.08 -10.70
CA ILE A 351 -6.49 26.74 -10.15
C ILE A 351 -7.61 25.76 -10.48
N ARG A 352 -8.87 26.19 -10.38
CA ARG A 352 -10.03 25.38 -10.78
C ARG A 352 -9.95 24.99 -12.25
N GLN A 353 -9.62 25.92 -13.13
CA GLN A 353 -9.48 25.64 -14.56
C GLN A 353 -8.37 24.63 -14.84
N ILE A 354 -7.20 24.81 -14.22
CA ILE A 354 -6.06 23.90 -14.36
C ILE A 354 -6.42 22.50 -13.87
N ILE A 355 -7.05 22.35 -12.71
CA ILE A 355 -7.44 21.04 -12.16
C ILE A 355 -8.46 20.32 -13.07
N LEU A 356 -9.39 21.05 -13.67
CA LEU A 356 -10.47 20.45 -14.46
C LEU A 356 -10.09 20.15 -15.90
N LYS A 357 -9.19 20.94 -16.49
CA LYS A 357 -8.82 20.85 -17.91
C LYS A 357 -7.36 20.41 -18.14
N GLY A 358 -6.45 20.78 -17.26
CA GLY A 358 -5.00 20.75 -17.52
C GLY A 358 -4.41 19.40 -17.94
N ARG A 359 -5.02 18.27 -17.52
CA ARG A 359 -4.58 16.91 -17.89
C ARG A 359 -4.32 16.73 -19.40
N GLN A 360 -5.22 17.21 -20.26
CA GLN A 360 -5.09 16.97 -21.71
C GLN A 360 -4.00 17.86 -22.32
N ALA A 361 -3.89 19.11 -21.84
CA ALA A 361 -2.89 20.09 -22.25
C ALA A 361 -1.50 19.85 -21.62
N GLY A 362 -1.35 18.87 -20.72
CA GLY A 362 -0.08 18.62 -20.03
C GLY A 362 0.27 19.68 -18.99
N VAL A 363 -0.73 20.39 -18.47
CA VAL A 363 -0.57 21.41 -17.43
C VAL A 363 -1.06 20.83 -16.11
N PHE A 364 -0.14 20.65 -15.17
CA PHE A 364 -0.38 19.97 -13.91
C PHE A 364 -0.18 20.92 -12.72
N ILE A 365 -0.77 20.56 -11.58
CA ILE A 365 -0.64 21.33 -10.35
C ILE A 365 -0.29 20.40 -9.19
N LEU A 366 0.67 20.80 -8.36
CA LEU A 366 0.92 20.25 -7.04
C LEU A 366 0.40 21.26 -6.02
N VAL A 367 -0.60 20.88 -5.24
CA VAL A 367 -1.07 21.68 -4.12
C VAL A 367 -0.59 21.06 -2.82
N SER A 368 0.01 21.90 -1.97
CA SER A 368 0.53 21.51 -0.68
C SER A 368 -0.19 22.25 0.45
N SER A 369 -0.34 21.58 1.60
CA SER A 369 -0.85 22.20 2.84
C SER A 369 -0.30 21.49 4.07
N GLN A 370 -0.12 22.21 5.19
CA GLN A 370 0.19 21.56 6.47
C GLN A 370 -1.01 20.75 7.00
N GLN A 371 -2.21 21.30 6.90
CA GLN A 371 -3.46 20.66 7.29
C GLN A 371 -4.53 20.96 6.24
N MET A 372 -5.16 19.91 5.71
CA MET A 372 -6.25 20.10 4.77
C MET A 372 -7.54 20.45 5.49
N SER A 373 -8.21 21.50 5.03
CA SER A 373 -9.54 21.90 5.47
C SER A 373 -10.51 21.92 4.29
N ALA A 374 -11.82 21.90 4.56
CA ALA A 374 -12.86 21.94 3.52
C ALA A 374 -12.85 23.28 2.78
N ASN A 375 -12.34 24.32 3.44
CA ASN A 375 -12.22 25.66 2.88
C ASN A 375 -11.03 25.78 1.92
N THR A 376 -9.96 24.99 2.15
CA THR A 376 -8.75 25.02 1.34
C THR A 376 -9.00 24.52 -0.09
N LEU A 377 -9.62 23.34 -0.22
CA LEU A 377 -10.03 22.77 -1.50
C LEU A 377 -11.34 22.03 -1.26
N ASN A 378 -12.36 22.37 -2.05
CA ASN A 378 -13.63 21.65 -1.96
C ASN A 378 -13.45 20.19 -2.42
N THR A 379 -14.40 19.34 -2.06
CA THR A 379 -14.34 17.90 -2.37
C THR A 379 -14.22 17.64 -3.88
N ASP A 380 -14.95 18.38 -4.71
CA ASP A 380 -14.95 18.16 -6.16
C ASP A 380 -13.58 18.42 -6.80
N LEU A 381 -12.89 19.50 -6.42
CA LEU A 381 -11.54 19.77 -6.93
C LEU A 381 -10.53 18.78 -6.39
N ARG A 382 -10.63 18.45 -5.10
CA ARG A 382 -9.76 17.44 -4.48
C ARG A 382 -9.92 16.08 -5.16
N ASP A 383 -11.12 15.73 -5.59
CA ASP A 383 -11.37 14.46 -6.24
C ASP A 383 -10.73 14.33 -7.63
N ASN A 384 -10.38 15.46 -8.24
CA ASN A 384 -9.60 15.54 -9.48
C ASN A 384 -8.06 15.54 -9.24
N LEU A 385 -7.59 15.62 -8.00
CA LEU A 385 -6.19 15.43 -7.65
C LEU A 385 -5.89 13.93 -7.56
N GLY A 386 -5.32 13.38 -8.63
CA GLY A 386 -5.16 11.95 -8.85
C GLY A 386 -4.11 11.29 -7.96
N LEU A 387 -3.05 12.03 -7.60
CA LEU A 387 -2.08 11.61 -6.59
C LEU A 387 -2.32 12.37 -5.30
N ARG A 388 -2.53 11.66 -4.18
CA ARG A 388 -2.70 12.25 -2.85
C ARG A 388 -1.72 11.62 -1.89
N VAL A 389 -1.00 12.44 -1.14
CA VAL A 389 0.02 12.01 -0.17
C VAL A 389 -0.19 12.73 1.14
N ALA A 390 -0.23 11.99 2.25
CA ALA A 390 -0.24 12.53 3.59
C ALA A 390 0.99 12.02 4.34
N LEU A 391 1.97 12.89 4.60
CA LEU A 391 3.20 12.56 5.31
C LEU A 391 3.09 12.88 6.80
N GLY A 392 3.68 12.01 7.63
CA GLY A 392 3.59 12.05 9.07
C GLY A 392 2.25 11.56 9.62
N ALA A 393 2.16 11.50 10.95
CA ALA A 393 0.93 11.12 11.63
C ALA A 393 -0.14 12.22 11.50
N ASN A 394 -1.37 11.82 11.20
CA ASN A 394 -2.53 12.71 11.15
C ASN A 394 -3.73 12.07 11.87
N SER A 395 -4.71 12.89 12.24
CA SER A 395 -5.99 12.39 12.77
C SER A 395 -6.77 11.66 11.67
N GLN A 396 -7.75 10.85 12.07
CA GLN A 396 -8.63 10.18 11.12
C GLN A 396 -9.39 11.20 10.25
N GLU A 397 -9.82 12.31 10.84
CA GLU A 397 -10.43 13.44 10.15
C GLU A 397 -9.44 14.05 9.16
N GLY A 398 -8.19 14.29 9.57
CA GLY A 398 -7.15 14.80 8.69
C GLY A 398 -6.90 13.91 7.47
N TYR A 399 -6.88 12.59 7.66
CA TYR A 399 -6.81 11.65 6.53
C TYR A 399 -8.05 11.71 5.64
N LYS A 400 -9.26 11.82 6.19
CA LYS A 400 -10.50 12.04 5.40
C LYS A 400 -10.45 13.33 4.59
N MET A 401 -9.84 14.38 5.11
CA MET A 401 -9.67 15.64 4.41
C MET A 401 -8.68 15.55 3.24
N VAL A 402 -7.78 14.56 3.22
CA VAL A 402 -6.84 14.33 2.12
C VAL A 402 -7.37 13.27 1.14
N PHE A 403 -7.77 12.11 1.65
CA PHE A 403 -8.08 10.92 0.84
C PHE A 403 -9.56 10.70 0.57
N GLY A 404 -10.47 11.40 1.27
CA GLY A 404 -11.91 11.19 1.11
C GLY A 404 -12.30 9.75 1.42
N SER A 405 -12.96 9.09 0.46
CA SER A 405 -13.38 7.68 0.58
C SER A 405 -12.21 6.69 0.65
N ALA A 406 -11.04 7.06 0.11
CA ALA A 406 -9.85 6.22 0.13
C ALA A 406 -9.03 6.34 1.44
N SER A 407 -9.65 6.84 2.52
CA SER A 407 -8.95 7.05 3.79
C SER A 407 -8.41 5.74 4.38
N PRO A 408 -7.14 5.71 4.82
CA PRO A 408 -6.58 4.55 5.49
C PRO A 408 -7.07 4.47 6.94
N THR A 409 -6.96 3.28 7.52
CA THR A 409 -7.02 3.12 8.97
C THR A 409 -5.74 3.73 9.57
N PRO A 410 -5.84 4.64 10.57
CA PRO A 410 -4.66 5.25 11.18
C PRO A 410 -3.71 4.19 11.75
N GLN A 411 -2.42 4.32 11.44
CA GLN A 411 -1.34 3.50 11.99
C GLN A 411 -0.20 4.42 12.48
N PRO A 412 0.61 3.99 13.46
CA PRO A 412 1.79 4.74 13.88
C PRO A 412 2.75 4.99 12.71
N ILE A 413 3.18 6.25 12.55
CA ILE A 413 4.20 6.65 11.57
C ILE A 413 5.45 7.04 12.35
N GLU A 414 6.44 6.15 12.38
CA GLU A 414 7.69 6.36 13.13
C GLU A 414 8.79 7.00 12.28
N GLU A 415 8.77 6.72 10.98
CA GLU A 415 9.81 7.14 10.04
C GLU A 415 9.54 8.53 9.46
N LYS A 416 10.57 9.38 9.41
CA LYS A 416 10.47 10.71 8.80
C LYS A 416 10.30 10.59 7.28
N GLY A 417 9.31 11.27 6.73
CA GLY A 417 8.93 11.15 5.31
C GLY A 417 8.12 9.89 4.99
N ALA A 418 7.69 9.13 6.00
CA ALA A 418 6.67 8.11 5.84
C ALA A 418 5.26 8.68 6.06
N GLY A 419 4.25 7.94 5.60
CA GLY A 419 2.85 8.32 5.70
C GLY A 419 1.99 7.43 4.82
N PHE A 420 1.00 8.02 4.16
CA PHE A 420 0.09 7.33 3.26
C PHE A 420 0.06 7.97 1.87
N LEU A 421 -0.13 7.14 0.85
CA LEU A 421 -0.25 7.55 -0.54
C LEU A 421 -1.45 6.86 -1.19
N TYR A 422 -2.23 7.64 -1.93
CA TYR A 422 -3.30 7.15 -2.80
C TYR A 422 -3.05 7.61 -4.22
N LEU A 423 -3.10 6.67 -5.16
CA LEU A 423 -2.94 6.94 -6.58
C LEU A 423 -4.20 6.47 -7.31
N GLN A 424 -4.97 7.41 -7.84
CA GLN A 424 -6.20 7.13 -8.58
C GLN A 424 -5.89 6.31 -9.84
N GLY A 425 -6.71 5.29 -10.11
CA GLY A 425 -6.50 4.40 -11.25
C GLY A 425 -5.44 3.31 -11.04
N SER A 426 -4.77 3.27 -9.88
CA SER A 426 -3.87 2.17 -9.50
C SER A 426 -4.58 0.84 -9.24
N GLY A 427 -5.91 0.85 -9.11
CA GLY A 427 -6.73 -0.29 -8.72
C GLY A 427 -6.83 -0.51 -7.21
N LYS A 428 -6.22 0.39 -6.42
CA LYS A 428 -6.33 0.39 -4.95
C LYS A 428 -7.54 1.22 -4.52
N GLU A 429 -8.23 0.76 -3.49
CA GLU A 429 -9.44 1.41 -2.97
C GLU A 429 -9.14 2.33 -1.78
N THR A 430 -8.04 2.08 -1.07
CA THR A 430 -7.58 2.86 0.08
C THR A 430 -6.14 3.31 -0.11
N ALA A 431 -5.77 4.40 0.58
CA ALA A 431 -4.40 4.85 0.67
C ALA A 431 -3.56 3.77 1.37
N GLN A 432 -2.35 3.57 0.88
CA GLN A 432 -1.40 2.57 1.38
C GLN A 432 -0.26 3.26 2.12
N TYR A 433 0.39 2.53 3.02
CA TYR A 433 1.62 3.00 3.65
C TYR A 433 2.68 3.29 2.58
N TYR A 434 3.39 4.39 2.75
CA TYR A 434 4.35 4.89 1.77
C TYR A 434 5.48 5.66 2.45
N GLU A 435 6.68 5.55 1.89
CA GLU A 435 7.84 6.35 2.26
C GLU A 435 8.32 7.17 1.08
N ALA A 436 8.29 8.49 1.22
CA ALA A 436 8.83 9.42 0.23
C ALA A 436 10.33 9.20 0.04
N PRO A 437 10.92 9.51 -1.13
CA PRO A 437 12.36 9.38 -1.33
C PRO A 437 13.16 10.11 -0.24
N TRP A 438 14.32 9.55 0.10
CA TRP A 438 15.24 10.11 1.08
C TRP A 438 16.30 10.94 0.39
N VAL A 439 16.62 12.09 1.00
CA VAL A 439 17.68 13.00 0.56
C VAL A 439 18.61 13.23 1.75
N ASP A 440 19.90 12.93 1.56
CA ASP A 440 20.94 13.25 2.52
C ASP A 440 21.37 14.71 2.33
N ARG A 441 20.86 15.62 3.17
CA ARG A 441 21.12 17.07 3.04
C ARG A 441 22.58 17.48 3.23
N GLU A 442 23.43 16.63 3.80
CA GLU A 442 24.88 16.92 3.89
C GLU A 442 25.60 16.68 2.56
N LYS A 443 25.06 15.78 1.73
CA LYS A 443 25.68 15.36 0.45
C LYS A 443 24.92 15.83 -0.78
N TYR A 444 23.66 16.19 -0.63
CA TYR A 444 22.79 16.58 -1.71
C TYR A 444 22.54 18.09 -1.67
N ASN A 445 23.05 18.79 -2.68
CA ASN A 445 22.81 20.21 -2.87
C ASN A 445 21.64 20.41 -3.84
N PHE A 446 20.46 20.70 -3.30
CA PHE A 446 19.26 20.92 -4.09
C PHE A 446 19.40 22.07 -5.09
N ILE A 447 20.08 23.15 -4.69
CA ILE A 447 20.28 24.31 -5.55
C ILE A 447 21.22 23.99 -6.71
N GLU A 448 22.31 23.28 -6.45
CA GLU A 448 23.20 22.83 -7.52
C GLU A 448 22.53 21.87 -8.50
N GLU A 449 21.59 21.05 -8.02
CA GLU A 449 20.82 20.17 -8.91
C GLU A 449 19.82 20.96 -9.76
N ILE A 450 19.12 21.94 -9.17
CA ILE A 450 18.09 22.70 -9.91
C ILE A 450 18.71 23.63 -10.96
N THR A 451 19.87 24.24 -10.67
CA THR A 451 20.53 25.18 -11.60
C THR A 451 20.96 24.53 -12.90
N LYS A 452 21.17 23.21 -12.93
CA LYS A 452 21.43 22.46 -14.17
C LYS A 452 20.31 22.57 -15.18
N TYR A 453 19.07 22.76 -14.71
CA TYR A 453 17.86 22.82 -15.53
C TYR A 453 17.41 24.27 -15.79
N THR A 454 17.88 25.22 -14.99
CA THR A 454 17.47 26.63 -15.10
C THR A 454 18.53 27.54 -15.72
N SER A 455 19.76 27.07 -15.90
CA SER A 455 20.78 27.79 -16.65
C SER A 455 20.43 27.79 -18.14
N VAL A 456 19.56 28.72 -18.51
CA VAL A 456 19.37 29.18 -19.89
C VAL A 456 20.65 29.90 -20.30
N SER A 457 21.24 29.41 -21.40
CA SER A 457 22.33 30.04 -22.16
C SER A 457 21.95 31.42 -22.69
#